data_AF-A0A960LDY3-F1
#
_entry.id   AF-A0A960LDY3-F1
#
_cell.length_a   1.000
_cell.length_b   1.000
_cell.length_c   1.000
_cell.angle_alpha   90.00
_cell.angle_beta   90.00
_cell.angle_gamma   90.00
#
_symmetry.space_group_name_H-M   'P 1'
#
loop_
_entity.id
_entity.type
_entity.pdbx_description
1 polymer ?
#
loop_
_entity_poly.entity_id
_entity_poly.type
_entity_poly.pdbx_seq_one_letter_code
_entity_poly.pdbx_strand_id
1 'polypeptide(L)'
;MKRTMFLLCVVAVLLNVRGLFSQQLPKVDQRKACLECHDDISDELKLQDVHGPVEDGECSACHNPHAARHENLLVDAEGTLCASCHDEAHDWRRRSNQHKPVEDGECTRCHRPHASENNDLLVASSRDLCATCHTEVRDWMGKNTTHAPMRVGQCYKCHDVHGSDRPNLLTKDASDLCITCHGNLQKLRERHVGFDPVGKNCAACHDPHASDSPSLVMSNKHVPFEDHDCSACHGQAKPDGSYPLKAAVQTVCSECHDDEAKHFAKFMPHGADDQNSCEMCHNGHASDQNSLLLSSQKNLCVKCHDPSHGVETVGNNPHTKYACTKCHDPHGSANAGYLTKPPLELCVECHQHEHRSAHPIGDKFTDPITGGPLGCTSCHDLHSWEGEPLLVASGDRDLCVRCHRDK
;
A
#
# COMPACT_ATOMS: atom_id res chain seq x y z
N MET A 1 -83.72 -20.85 -32.76
CA MET A 1 -83.17 -22.01 -32.00
C MET A 1 -81.86 -22.60 -32.55
N LYS A 2 -81.03 -21.90 -33.35
CA LYS A 2 -79.76 -22.48 -33.86
C LYS A 2 -78.49 -21.65 -33.67
N ARG A 3 -78.55 -20.46 -33.04
CA ARG A 3 -77.36 -19.60 -32.80
C ARG A 3 -76.87 -19.59 -31.35
N THR A 4 -77.70 -19.97 -30.40
CA THR A 4 -77.36 -19.97 -28.97
C THR A 4 -76.66 -21.25 -28.48
N MET A 5 -76.65 -22.32 -29.30
CA MET A 5 -76.06 -23.62 -28.93
C MET A 5 -74.58 -23.76 -29.34
N PHE A 6 -74.07 -22.88 -30.21
CA PHE A 6 -72.68 -22.93 -30.66
C PHE A 6 -71.73 -22.17 -29.71
N LEU A 7 -72.24 -21.14 -29.03
CA LEU A 7 -71.44 -20.33 -28.09
C LEU A 7 -71.13 -21.06 -26.77
N LEU A 8 -72.02 -21.97 -26.34
CA LEU A 8 -71.84 -22.76 -25.10
C LEU A 8 -70.81 -23.89 -25.24
N CYS A 9 -70.62 -24.46 -26.44
CA CYS A 9 -69.58 -25.47 -26.67
C CYS A 9 -68.17 -24.86 -26.77
N VAL A 10 -68.02 -23.66 -27.33
CA VAL A 10 -66.70 -23.00 -27.45
C VAL A 10 -66.19 -22.48 -26.10
N VAL A 11 -67.09 -22.00 -25.23
CA VAL A 11 -66.71 -21.56 -23.87
C VAL A 11 -66.36 -22.76 -22.96
N ALA A 12 -67.02 -23.91 -23.11
CA ALA A 12 -66.70 -25.12 -22.34
C ALA A 12 -65.34 -25.76 -22.75
N VAL A 13 -64.93 -25.62 -24.02
CA VAL A 13 -63.60 -26.05 -24.46
C VAL A 13 -62.53 -25.09 -23.93
N LEU A 14 -62.74 -23.77 -23.98
CA LEU A 14 -61.79 -22.78 -23.46
C LEU A 14 -61.63 -22.78 -21.92
N LEU A 15 -62.65 -23.23 -21.18
CA LEU A 15 -62.56 -23.40 -19.71
C LEU A 15 -61.85 -24.69 -19.30
N ASN A 16 -61.74 -25.70 -20.17
CA ASN A 16 -60.99 -26.94 -19.89
C ASN A 16 -59.51 -26.88 -20.31
N VAL A 17 -59.09 -25.94 -21.16
CA VAL A 17 -57.64 -25.77 -21.48
C VAL A 17 -56.89 -25.02 -20.37
N ARG A 18 -57.58 -24.32 -19.46
CA ARG A 18 -56.94 -23.67 -18.29
C ARG A 18 -56.48 -24.66 -17.20
N GLY A 19 -56.90 -25.93 -17.26
CA GLY A 19 -56.56 -26.94 -16.25
C GLY A 19 -55.34 -27.81 -16.55
N LEU A 20 -54.68 -27.64 -17.71
CA LEU A 20 -53.66 -28.59 -18.19
C LEU A 20 -52.21 -28.09 -18.14
N PHE A 21 -51.94 -26.87 -17.66
CA PHE A 21 -50.59 -26.31 -17.57
C PHE A 21 -50.22 -25.83 -16.16
N SER A 22 -50.58 -26.61 -15.13
CA SER A 22 -49.97 -26.53 -13.80
C SER A 22 -49.34 -27.88 -13.44
N GLN A 23 -48.60 -28.48 -14.38
CA GLN A 23 -47.62 -29.49 -13.99
C GLN A 23 -46.45 -28.74 -13.36
N GLN A 24 -46.43 -28.72 -12.03
CA GLN A 24 -45.24 -28.41 -11.25
C GLN A 24 -44.09 -29.24 -11.87
N LEU A 25 -43.12 -28.58 -12.50
CA LEU A 25 -41.92 -29.28 -12.97
C LEU A 25 -41.34 -30.08 -11.80
N PRO A 26 -40.94 -31.35 -12.00
CA PRO A 26 -40.32 -32.11 -10.92
C PRO A 26 -39.12 -31.32 -10.39
N LYS A 27 -39.10 -31.06 -9.08
CA LYS A 27 -37.94 -30.44 -8.43
C LYS A 27 -36.74 -31.36 -8.66
N VAL A 28 -35.80 -30.90 -9.45
CA VAL A 28 -34.52 -31.58 -9.63
C VAL A 28 -33.71 -31.37 -8.36
N ASP A 29 -33.25 -32.47 -7.75
CA ASP A 29 -32.24 -32.43 -6.71
C ASP A 29 -30.91 -32.04 -7.36
N GLN A 30 -30.58 -30.74 -7.29
CA GLN A 30 -29.39 -30.19 -7.94
C GLN A 30 -28.11 -30.80 -7.37
N ARG A 31 -28.00 -30.92 -6.05
CA ARG A 31 -26.88 -31.58 -5.37
C ARG A 31 -26.63 -32.95 -6.00
N LYS A 32 -27.65 -33.80 -6.03
CA LYS A 32 -27.48 -35.16 -6.56
C LYS A 32 -27.08 -35.13 -8.04
N ALA A 33 -27.73 -34.30 -8.85
CA ALA A 33 -27.45 -34.22 -10.28
C ALA A 33 -26.03 -33.72 -10.58
N CYS A 34 -25.54 -32.73 -9.84
CA CYS A 34 -24.19 -32.18 -10.03
C CYS A 34 -23.11 -33.14 -9.53
N LEU A 35 -23.29 -33.74 -8.35
CA LEU A 35 -22.30 -34.63 -7.73
C LEU A 35 -22.22 -36.02 -8.37
N GLU A 36 -23.13 -36.37 -9.30
CA GLU A 36 -22.97 -37.56 -10.16
C GLU A 36 -21.72 -37.47 -11.06
N CYS A 37 -21.27 -36.25 -11.40
CA CYS A 37 -20.07 -35.99 -12.21
C CYS A 37 -18.98 -35.20 -11.47
N HIS A 38 -19.33 -34.36 -10.49
CA HIS A 38 -18.40 -33.57 -9.68
C HIS A 38 -18.14 -34.24 -8.33
N ASP A 39 -17.54 -35.43 -8.38
CA ASP A 39 -17.23 -36.23 -7.20
C ASP A 39 -16.14 -35.60 -6.32
N ASP A 40 -15.23 -34.85 -6.92
CA ASP A 40 -14.22 -34.01 -6.26
C ASP A 40 -14.85 -33.03 -5.26
N ILE A 41 -15.94 -32.37 -5.64
CA ILE A 41 -16.68 -31.46 -4.74
C ILE A 41 -17.29 -32.24 -3.57
N SER A 42 -17.71 -33.49 -3.77
CA SER A 42 -18.26 -34.30 -2.67
C SER A 42 -17.26 -34.54 -1.54
N ASP A 43 -15.96 -34.55 -1.85
CA ASP A 43 -14.91 -34.62 -0.85
C ASP A 43 -14.67 -33.26 -0.18
N GLU A 44 -14.72 -32.14 -0.92
CA GLU A 44 -14.64 -30.80 -0.34
C GLU A 44 -15.76 -30.51 0.65
N LEU A 45 -16.98 -31.01 0.42
CA LEU A 45 -18.10 -30.79 1.34
C LEU A 45 -17.97 -31.54 2.69
N LYS A 46 -16.90 -32.31 2.88
CA LYS A 46 -16.56 -32.95 4.17
C LYS A 46 -15.62 -32.10 5.02
N LEU A 47 -15.11 -31.00 4.48
CA LEU A 47 -14.22 -30.08 5.21
C LEU A 47 -14.99 -29.35 6.32
N GLN A 48 -14.24 -28.72 7.22
CA GLN A 48 -14.78 -28.13 8.44
C GLN A 48 -15.85 -27.06 8.21
N ASP A 49 -15.61 -26.15 7.28
CA ASP A 49 -16.47 -24.99 7.03
C ASP A 49 -17.04 -25.09 5.62
N VAL A 50 -18.35 -25.33 5.51
CA VAL A 50 -19.05 -25.49 4.23
C VAL A 50 -19.94 -24.27 4.02
N HIS A 51 -19.89 -23.70 2.82
CA HIS A 51 -20.66 -22.52 2.49
C HIS A 51 -22.14 -22.85 2.39
N GLY A 52 -23.00 -22.11 3.10
CA GLY A 52 -24.44 -22.39 3.25
C GLY A 52 -25.17 -22.74 1.95
N PRO A 53 -25.12 -21.92 0.87
CA PRO A 53 -25.78 -22.25 -0.40
C PRO A 53 -25.32 -23.58 -1.01
N VAL A 54 -24.05 -23.95 -0.76
CA VAL A 54 -23.47 -25.21 -1.24
C VAL A 54 -23.87 -26.37 -0.33
N GLU A 55 -24.00 -26.16 0.98
CA GLU A 55 -24.58 -27.12 1.94
C GLU A 55 -26.08 -27.37 1.70
N ASP A 56 -26.80 -26.39 1.16
CA ASP A 56 -28.20 -26.52 0.75
C ASP A 56 -28.36 -27.13 -0.65
N GLY A 57 -27.26 -27.30 -1.39
CA GLY A 57 -27.25 -27.91 -2.72
C GLY A 57 -27.73 -26.97 -3.83
N GLU A 58 -27.66 -25.66 -3.61
CA GLU A 58 -28.10 -24.61 -4.54
C GLU A 58 -26.99 -24.24 -5.55
N CYS A 59 -26.45 -25.25 -6.24
CA CYS A 59 -25.34 -25.06 -7.18
C CYS A 59 -25.64 -24.00 -8.25
N SER A 60 -26.90 -23.92 -8.69
CA SER A 60 -27.33 -22.96 -9.72
C SER A 60 -27.45 -21.52 -9.24
N ALA A 61 -27.30 -21.25 -7.93
CA ALA A 61 -27.25 -19.88 -7.42
C ALA A 61 -25.98 -19.16 -7.90
N CYS A 62 -24.88 -19.91 -8.06
CA CYS A 62 -23.60 -19.40 -8.51
C CYS A 62 -23.22 -19.86 -9.91
N HIS A 63 -23.60 -21.07 -10.32
CA HIS A 63 -23.18 -21.68 -11.60
C HIS A 63 -24.31 -21.82 -12.61
N ASN A 64 -23.99 -21.72 -13.90
CA ASN A 64 -24.87 -22.12 -14.98
C ASN A 64 -24.33 -23.38 -15.68
N PRO A 65 -24.95 -24.56 -15.47
CA PRO A 65 -24.43 -25.83 -15.99
C PRO A 65 -24.52 -25.96 -17.52
N HIS A 66 -25.24 -25.06 -18.21
CA HIS A 66 -25.35 -25.11 -19.67
C HIS A 66 -24.30 -24.23 -20.34
N ALA A 67 -24.22 -22.96 -19.94
CA ALA A 67 -23.26 -22.01 -20.47
C ALA A 67 -23.27 -20.74 -19.61
N ALA A 68 -22.08 -20.21 -19.32
CA ALA A 68 -21.91 -18.91 -18.68
C ALA A 68 -20.82 -18.09 -19.40
N ARG A 69 -20.83 -16.77 -19.18
CA ARG A 69 -19.86 -15.84 -19.78
C ARG A 69 -18.62 -15.61 -18.92
N HIS A 70 -18.65 -16.12 -17.70
CA HIS A 70 -17.58 -15.98 -16.70
C HIS A 70 -16.88 -17.32 -16.52
N GLU A 71 -15.63 -17.28 -16.05
CA GLU A 71 -14.87 -18.48 -15.73
C GLU A 71 -15.62 -19.37 -14.73
N ASN A 72 -15.32 -20.66 -14.73
CA ASN A 72 -15.95 -21.65 -13.84
C ASN A 72 -17.49 -21.70 -13.95
N LEU A 73 -18.04 -21.29 -15.10
CA LEU A 73 -19.49 -21.25 -15.35
C LEU A 73 -20.26 -20.34 -14.39
N LEU A 74 -19.65 -19.29 -13.84
CA LEU A 74 -20.33 -18.37 -12.93
C LEU A 74 -21.46 -17.58 -13.63
N VAL A 75 -22.58 -17.39 -12.94
CA VAL A 75 -23.76 -16.67 -13.47
C VAL A 75 -23.55 -15.16 -13.59
N ASP A 76 -22.55 -14.61 -12.90
CA ASP A 76 -22.12 -13.21 -12.95
C ASP A 76 -20.61 -13.13 -12.67
N ALA A 77 -20.02 -11.94 -12.80
CA ALA A 77 -18.64 -11.68 -12.38
C ALA A 77 -18.50 -11.90 -10.87
N GLU A 78 -17.39 -12.49 -10.44
CA GLU A 78 -17.17 -12.95 -9.06
C GLU A 78 -17.57 -11.92 -7.99
N GLY A 79 -16.95 -10.74 -7.99
CA GLY A 79 -17.28 -9.71 -7.00
C GLY A 79 -18.73 -9.21 -7.04
N THR A 80 -19.41 -9.27 -8.19
CA THR A 80 -20.84 -8.93 -8.29
C THR A 80 -21.70 -10.06 -7.77
N LEU A 81 -21.35 -11.31 -8.10
CA LEU A 81 -22.03 -12.51 -7.65
C LEU A 81 -22.00 -12.62 -6.13
N CYS A 82 -20.82 -12.50 -5.52
CA CYS A 82 -20.69 -12.54 -4.06
C CYS A 82 -21.51 -11.42 -3.39
N ALA A 83 -21.44 -10.20 -3.92
CA ALA A 83 -22.15 -9.06 -3.38
C ALA A 83 -23.68 -9.11 -3.57
N SER A 84 -24.19 -9.98 -4.45
CA SER A 84 -25.63 -10.20 -4.60
C SER A 84 -26.30 -10.82 -3.37
N CYS A 85 -25.51 -11.45 -2.50
CA CYS A 85 -25.95 -12.02 -1.23
C CYS A 85 -25.21 -11.42 -0.02
N HIS A 86 -23.94 -11.04 -0.17
CA HIS A 86 -23.13 -10.41 0.87
C HIS A 86 -23.19 -8.89 0.72
N ASP A 87 -24.25 -8.27 1.22
CA ASP A 87 -24.56 -6.84 1.03
C ASP A 87 -23.38 -5.93 1.44
N GLU A 88 -22.64 -6.28 2.49
CA GLU A 88 -21.49 -5.51 2.97
C GLU A 88 -20.34 -5.47 1.95
N ALA A 89 -20.25 -6.43 1.04
CA ALA A 89 -19.24 -6.46 0.00
C ALA A 89 -19.37 -5.28 -0.99
N HIS A 90 -20.59 -4.75 -1.17
CA HIS A 90 -20.77 -3.52 -1.92
C HIS A 90 -20.15 -2.31 -1.22
N ASP A 91 -20.22 -2.27 0.11
CA ASP A 91 -19.70 -1.16 0.91
C ASP A 91 -18.17 -1.21 1.01
N TRP A 92 -17.57 -2.39 1.22
CA TRP A 92 -16.11 -2.54 1.33
C TRP A 92 -15.38 -2.02 0.09
N ARG A 93 -15.93 -2.31 -1.10
CA ARG A 93 -15.42 -1.85 -2.41
C ARG A 93 -15.57 -0.35 -2.67
N ARG A 94 -16.20 0.39 -1.74
CA ARG A 94 -16.44 1.84 -1.85
C ARG A 94 -15.81 2.63 -0.71
N ARG A 95 -15.12 1.96 0.23
CA ARG A 95 -14.38 2.62 1.31
C ARG A 95 -13.23 3.45 0.76
N SER A 96 -12.77 4.41 1.56
CA SER A 96 -11.69 5.31 1.14
C SER A 96 -10.33 4.60 1.01
N ASN A 97 -10.09 3.57 1.82
CA ASN A 97 -8.90 2.72 1.72
C ASN A 97 -9.39 1.30 1.43
N GLN A 98 -9.20 0.88 0.18
CA GLN A 98 -9.66 -0.41 -0.29
C GLN A 98 -8.50 -1.39 -0.29
N HIS A 99 -8.79 -2.64 0.06
CA HIS A 99 -7.83 -3.71 -0.16
C HIS A 99 -7.93 -4.15 -1.61
N LYS A 100 -6.81 -4.12 -2.35
CA LYS A 100 -6.79 -4.29 -3.81
C LYS A 100 -7.55 -5.53 -4.32
N PRO A 101 -7.40 -6.74 -3.73
CA PRO A 101 -8.17 -7.90 -4.17
C PRO A 101 -9.69 -7.72 -4.01
N VAL A 102 -10.13 -6.98 -3.00
CA VAL A 102 -11.55 -6.73 -2.74
C VAL A 102 -12.09 -5.69 -3.71
N GLU A 103 -11.34 -4.60 -3.95
CA GLU A 103 -11.64 -3.60 -4.98
C GLU A 103 -11.88 -4.27 -6.35
N ASP A 104 -10.98 -5.17 -6.72
CA ASP A 104 -11.02 -5.92 -7.99
C ASP A 104 -12.13 -6.98 -8.04
N GLY A 105 -12.74 -7.33 -6.89
CA GLY A 105 -13.76 -8.37 -6.79
C GLY A 105 -13.20 -9.79 -6.83
N GLU A 106 -11.94 -9.97 -6.42
CA GLU A 106 -11.21 -11.24 -6.34
C GLU A 106 -11.36 -11.90 -4.94
N CYS A 107 -12.60 -12.09 -4.49
CA CYS A 107 -12.95 -12.72 -3.21
C CYS A 107 -12.31 -14.11 -3.03
N THR A 108 -12.20 -14.88 -4.11
CA THR A 108 -11.71 -16.26 -4.16
C THR A 108 -10.20 -16.39 -3.95
N ARG A 109 -9.47 -15.26 -3.97
CA ARG A 109 -8.06 -15.23 -3.57
C ARG A 109 -7.86 -15.46 -2.09
N CYS A 110 -8.88 -15.15 -1.29
CA CYS A 110 -8.87 -15.33 0.16
C CYS A 110 -9.86 -16.38 0.64
N HIS A 111 -11.01 -16.54 -0.03
CA HIS A 111 -12.08 -17.45 0.37
C HIS A 111 -12.26 -18.62 -0.62
N ARG A 112 -12.68 -19.78 -0.11
CA ARG A 112 -13.10 -20.95 -0.88
C ARG A 112 -14.62 -21.00 -0.90
N PRO A 113 -15.27 -20.70 -2.03
CA PRO A 113 -16.73 -20.50 -2.07
C PRO A 113 -17.56 -21.79 -1.86
N HIS A 114 -16.92 -22.97 -1.82
CA HIS A 114 -17.57 -24.24 -1.53
C HIS A 114 -17.37 -24.68 -0.08
N ALA A 115 -16.12 -24.95 0.29
CA ALA A 115 -15.76 -25.39 1.63
C ALA A 115 -14.25 -25.17 1.91
N SER A 116 -13.89 -25.12 3.18
CA SER A 116 -12.51 -25.00 3.64
C SER A 116 -12.24 -25.74 4.96
N GLU A 117 -10.98 -26.10 5.17
CA GLU A 117 -10.46 -26.55 6.47
C GLU A 117 -10.29 -25.38 7.46
N ASN A 118 -10.28 -24.15 6.96
CA ASN A 118 -10.17 -22.95 7.78
C ASN A 118 -11.55 -22.29 7.95
N ASN A 119 -11.77 -21.68 9.11
CA ASN A 119 -12.96 -20.87 9.36
C ASN A 119 -13.09 -19.72 8.36
N ASP A 120 -14.31 -19.22 8.22
CA ASP A 120 -14.68 -18.14 7.32
C ASP A 120 -14.32 -18.46 5.86
N LEU A 121 -14.33 -19.75 5.53
CA LEU A 121 -13.97 -20.31 4.23
C LEU A 121 -12.56 -19.94 3.74
N LEU A 122 -11.61 -19.58 4.61
CA LEU A 122 -10.32 -19.05 4.13
C LEU A 122 -9.48 -20.10 3.38
N VAL A 123 -8.79 -19.71 2.31
CA VAL A 123 -7.92 -20.62 1.51
C VAL A 123 -6.68 -21.10 2.29
N ALA A 124 -6.34 -20.40 3.37
CA ALA A 124 -5.26 -20.73 4.30
C ALA A 124 -5.60 -20.19 5.69
N SER A 125 -4.85 -20.60 6.71
CA SER A 125 -4.99 -20.04 8.06
C SER A 125 -4.81 -18.51 8.01
N SER A 126 -5.50 -17.74 8.85
CA SER A 126 -5.34 -16.27 8.85
C SER A 126 -3.88 -15.82 9.01
N ARG A 127 -3.07 -16.63 9.70
CA ARG A 127 -1.63 -16.43 9.86
C ARG A 127 -0.90 -16.53 8.52
N ASP A 128 -1.16 -17.58 7.75
CA ASP A 128 -0.41 -17.87 6.52
C ASP A 128 -0.99 -17.17 5.29
N LEU A 129 -2.30 -16.88 5.31
CA LEU A 129 -3.03 -16.27 4.21
C LEU A 129 -2.41 -14.95 3.77
N CYS A 130 -2.20 -14.02 4.71
CA CYS A 130 -1.65 -12.70 4.40
C CYS A 130 -0.22 -12.83 3.83
N ALA A 131 0.56 -13.76 4.37
CA ALA A 131 1.94 -14.05 4.01
C ALA A 131 2.12 -14.70 2.62
N THR A 132 1.02 -14.98 1.91
CA THR A 132 1.07 -15.40 0.49
C THR A 132 1.47 -14.25 -0.42
N CYS A 133 1.10 -13.03 -0.06
CA CYS A 133 1.35 -11.81 -0.85
C CYS A 133 2.19 -10.80 -0.07
N HIS A 134 1.88 -10.56 1.20
CA HIS A 134 2.63 -9.69 2.10
C HIS A 134 3.82 -10.43 2.68
N THR A 135 4.92 -10.51 1.92
CA THR A 135 6.10 -11.29 2.29
C THR A 135 6.72 -10.85 3.62
N GLU A 136 6.60 -9.57 3.96
CA GLU A 136 7.04 -8.95 5.21
C GLU A 136 6.39 -9.59 6.45
N VAL A 137 5.19 -10.14 6.31
CA VAL A 137 4.48 -10.84 7.39
C VAL A 137 5.30 -12.03 7.89
N ARG A 138 5.98 -12.75 6.99
CA ARG A 138 6.85 -13.88 7.34
C ARG A 138 8.03 -13.42 8.17
N ASP A 139 8.62 -12.28 7.82
CA ASP A 139 9.75 -11.70 8.51
C ASP A 139 9.36 -11.25 9.92
N TRP A 140 8.21 -10.58 10.08
CA TRP A 140 7.69 -10.17 11.39
C TRP A 140 7.43 -11.35 12.32
N MET A 141 6.95 -12.47 11.78
CA MET A 141 6.74 -13.70 12.56
C MET A 141 8.05 -14.37 12.98
N GLY A 142 9.15 -14.10 12.28
CA GLY A 142 10.48 -14.62 12.60
C GLY A 142 11.26 -13.77 13.62
N LYS A 143 10.80 -12.54 13.92
CA LYS A 143 11.46 -11.65 14.88
C LYS A 143 11.31 -12.14 16.33
N ASN A 144 12.26 -11.75 17.16
CA ASN A 144 12.28 -12.13 18.58
C ASN A 144 11.16 -11.45 19.39
N THR A 145 10.81 -10.21 19.05
CA THR A 145 9.72 -9.47 19.72
C THR A 145 8.59 -9.23 18.73
N THR A 146 7.60 -10.12 18.73
CA THR A 146 6.38 -9.99 17.91
C THR A 146 5.20 -9.66 18.80
N HIS A 147 4.36 -8.74 18.34
CA HIS A 147 3.10 -8.39 18.99
C HIS A 147 2.21 -9.63 19.13
N ALA A 148 1.56 -9.81 20.29
CA ALA A 148 0.89 -11.08 20.59
C ALA A 148 -0.22 -11.45 19.58
N PRO A 149 -1.14 -10.54 19.19
CA PRO A 149 -2.09 -10.79 18.10
C PRO A 149 -1.42 -11.17 16.77
N MET A 150 -0.30 -10.52 16.43
CA MET A 150 0.44 -10.79 15.20
C MET A 150 0.99 -12.22 15.18
N ARG A 151 1.59 -12.66 16.30
CA ARG A 151 2.18 -14.01 16.44
C ARG A 151 1.16 -15.13 16.23
N VAL A 152 -0.12 -14.89 16.56
CA VAL A 152 -1.20 -15.87 16.42
C VAL A 152 -2.11 -15.62 15.20
N GLY A 153 -1.71 -14.73 14.29
CA GLY A 153 -2.45 -14.48 13.04
C GLY A 153 -3.78 -13.76 13.22
N GLN A 154 -3.96 -12.98 14.30
CA GLN A 154 -5.17 -12.19 14.56
C GLN A 154 -5.08 -10.79 13.93
N CYS A 155 -4.71 -10.73 12.65
CA CYS A 155 -4.56 -9.48 11.89
C CYS A 155 -5.87 -8.67 11.89
N TYR A 156 -7.00 -9.37 11.78
CA TYR A 156 -8.35 -8.80 11.73
C TYR A 156 -8.78 -8.05 13.00
N LYS A 157 -8.05 -8.20 14.12
CA LYS A 157 -8.31 -7.40 15.33
C LYS A 157 -7.92 -5.94 15.15
N CYS A 158 -6.95 -5.68 14.28
CA CYS A 158 -6.45 -4.34 13.99
C CYS A 158 -6.89 -3.86 12.61
N HIS A 159 -6.95 -4.77 11.63
CA HIS A 159 -7.26 -4.46 10.23
C HIS A 159 -8.64 -4.94 9.83
N ASP A 160 -9.39 -4.11 9.12
CA ASP A 160 -10.53 -4.53 8.32
C ASP A 160 -10.02 -4.95 6.93
N VAL A 161 -9.79 -6.25 6.78
CA VAL A 161 -9.12 -6.83 5.60
C VAL A 161 -9.91 -6.67 4.31
N HIS A 162 -11.18 -6.27 4.38
CA HIS A 162 -12.01 -6.02 3.21
C HIS A 162 -11.94 -4.57 2.75
N GLY A 163 -11.76 -3.62 3.68
CA GLY A 163 -11.69 -2.19 3.38
C GLY A 163 -11.98 -1.34 4.61
N SER A 164 -11.36 -0.16 4.72
CA SER A 164 -11.64 0.78 5.81
C SER A 164 -11.64 2.23 5.33
N ASP A 165 -12.37 3.09 6.04
CA ASP A 165 -12.25 4.54 5.85
C ASP A 165 -10.98 5.10 6.48
N ARG A 166 -10.22 4.27 7.20
CA ARG A 166 -8.96 4.65 7.84
C ARG A 166 -7.75 4.12 7.09
N PRO A 167 -6.62 4.86 7.09
CA PRO A 167 -5.37 4.41 6.49
C PRO A 167 -4.93 3.04 7.00
N ASN A 168 -4.18 2.31 6.19
CA ASN A 168 -3.67 0.97 6.51
C ASN A 168 -4.77 -0.03 6.92
N LEU A 169 -5.99 0.19 6.43
CA LEU A 169 -7.14 -0.65 6.69
C LEU A 169 -7.49 -0.80 8.18
N LEU A 170 -7.19 0.19 9.03
CA LEU A 170 -7.41 0.03 10.47
C LEU A 170 -8.90 0.02 10.83
N THR A 171 -9.30 -0.83 11.78
CA THR A 171 -10.69 -0.91 12.27
C THR A 171 -11.09 0.33 13.09
N LYS A 172 -10.10 1.03 13.67
CA LYS A 172 -10.23 2.27 14.44
C LYS A 172 -9.01 3.16 14.22
N ASP A 173 -9.08 4.42 14.65
CA ASP A 173 -7.92 5.30 14.63
C ASP A 173 -6.82 4.73 15.52
N ALA A 174 -5.56 4.85 15.09
CA ALA A 174 -4.47 4.05 15.66
C ALA A 174 -4.36 4.16 17.19
N SER A 175 -4.46 5.38 17.74
CA SER A 175 -4.41 5.59 19.20
C SER A 175 -5.57 4.89 19.92
N ASP A 176 -6.80 5.06 19.41
CA ASP A 176 -8.03 4.48 19.96
C ASP A 176 -8.05 2.94 19.85
N LEU A 177 -7.49 2.42 18.75
CA LEU A 177 -7.30 0.99 18.54
C LEU A 177 -6.38 0.41 19.60
N CYS A 178 -5.19 1.01 19.80
CA CYS A 178 -4.23 0.54 20.78
C CYS A 178 -4.82 0.48 22.19
N ILE A 179 -5.48 1.56 22.64
CA ILE A 179 -6.04 1.64 24.00
C ILE A 179 -7.24 0.73 24.23
N THR A 180 -7.88 0.21 23.17
CA THR A 180 -8.92 -0.82 23.30
C THR A 180 -8.38 -2.07 24.02
N CYS A 181 -7.10 -2.39 23.84
CA CYS A 181 -6.41 -3.48 24.54
C CYS A 181 -5.44 -2.98 25.61
N HIS A 182 -4.74 -1.86 25.36
CA HIS A 182 -3.76 -1.24 26.25
C HIS A 182 -4.39 -0.17 27.17
N GLY A 183 -5.54 -0.49 27.77
CA GLY A 183 -6.37 0.49 28.49
C GLY A 183 -5.92 0.90 29.91
N ASN A 184 -4.82 0.34 30.44
CA ASN A 184 -4.29 0.78 31.74
C ASN A 184 -3.43 2.04 31.57
N LEU A 185 -4.10 3.18 31.51
CA LEU A 185 -3.48 4.48 31.20
C LEU A 185 -2.46 4.93 32.26
N GLN A 186 -2.67 4.59 33.53
CA GLN A 186 -1.70 4.92 34.58
C GLN A 186 -0.38 4.19 34.37
N LYS A 187 -0.44 2.86 34.21
CA LYS A 187 0.76 2.05 33.94
C LYS A 187 1.43 2.46 32.63
N LEU A 188 0.63 2.87 31.64
CA LEU A 188 1.14 3.37 30.36
C LEU A 188 1.97 4.64 30.57
N ARG A 189 1.46 5.64 31.31
CA ARG A 189 2.21 6.87 31.63
C ARG A 189 3.47 6.62 32.44
N GLU A 190 3.41 5.73 33.43
CA GLU A 190 4.60 5.33 34.21
C GLU A 190 5.69 4.74 33.32
N ARG A 191 5.32 3.95 32.31
CA ARG A 191 6.24 3.35 31.34
C ARG A 191 6.77 4.32 30.29
N HIS A 192 6.10 5.46 30.10
CA HIS A 192 6.53 6.54 29.22
C HIS A 192 7.15 7.71 30.02
N VAL A 193 7.72 7.42 31.20
CA VAL A 193 8.48 8.40 32.00
C VAL A 193 7.64 9.65 32.34
N GLY A 194 6.33 9.47 32.55
CA GLY A 194 5.40 10.55 32.89
C GLY A 194 4.83 11.32 31.70
N PHE A 195 5.26 11.03 30.47
CA PHE A 195 4.58 11.48 29.25
C PHE A 195 3.19 10.85 29.15
N ASP A 196 2.20 11.61 28.68
CA ASP A 196 0.87 11.08 28.39
C ASP A 196 0.73 10.70 26.90
N PRO A 197 0.82 9.41 26.54
CA PRO A 197 0.72 8.96 25.15
C PRO A 197 -0.72 8.88 24.64
N VAL A 198 -1.73 9.15 25.48
CA VAL A 198 -3.14 9.05 25.08
C VAL A 198 -3.46 10.10 24.00
N GLY A 199 -4.09 9.65 22.91
CA GLY A 199 -4.38 10.49 21.74
C GLY A 199 -3.13 10.83 20.91
N LYS A 200 -1.98 10.23 21.20
CA LYS A 200 -0.75 10.36 20.42
C LYS A 200 -0.58 9.16 19.49
N ASN A 201 0.26 9.33 18.47
CA ASN A 201 0.56 8.27 17.52
C ASN A 201 1.52 7.25 18.14
N CYS A 202 0.98 6.15 18.70
CA CYS A 202 1.76 5.05 19.26
C CYS A 202 2.76 4.47 18.24
N ALA A 203 2.35 4.42 16.97
CA ALA A 203 3.14 3.85 15.88
C ALA A 203 4.29 4.75 15.42
N ALA A 204 4.43 5.96 15.98
CA ALA A 204 5.60 6.80 15.73
C ALA A 204 6.88 6.23 16.37
N CYS A 205 6.73 5.48 17.46
CA CYS A 205 7.86 4.92 18.20
C CYS A 205 7.78 3.39 18.37
N HIS A 206 6.60 2.79 18.16
CA HIS A 206 6.40 1.35 18.26
C HIS A 206 6.03 0.72 16.91
N ASP A 207 6.61 -0.43 16.61
CA ASP A 207 6.15 -1.28 15.52
C ASP A 207 4.94 -2.11 16.01
N PRO A 208 3.73 -1.94 15.47
CA PRO A 208 2.55 -2.67 15.92
C PRO A 208 2.57 -4.17 15.58
N HIS A 209 3.51 -4.61 14.74
CA HIS A 209 3.65 -5.99 14.30
C HIS A 209 4.81 -6.69 15.04
N ALA A 210 6.03 -6.20 14.85
CA ALA A 210 7.24 -6.82 15.39
C ALA A 210 8.45 -5.89 15.36
N SER A 211 9.33 -6.03 16.35
CA SER A 211 10.62 -5.33 16.39
C SER A 211 11.72 -6.24 16.93
N ASP A 212 12.97 -5.86 16.71
CA ASP A 212 14.12 -6.48 17.37
C ASP A 212 14.34 -5.88 18.77
N SER A 213 13.78 -4.71 19.06
CA SER A 213 13.85 -4.07 20.37
C SER A 213 12.71 -4.53 21.30
N PRO A 214 12.97 -4.57 22.64
CA PRO A 214 11.94 -4.83 23.63
C PRO A 214 10.75 -3.88 23.53
N SER A 215 9.58 -4.34 23.96
CA SER A 215 8.32 -3.56 23.94
C SER A 215 7.94 -3.01 22.56
N LEU A 216 8.44 -3.65 21.49
CA LEU A 216 8.16 -3.26 20.11
C LEU A 216 8.64 -1.85 19.74
N VAL A 217 9.56 -1.25 20.49
CA VAL A 217 10.13 0.04 20.10
C VAL A 217 10.84 -0.11 18.75
N MET A 218 10.82 0.89 17.88
CA MET A 218 11.54 0.80 16.60
C MET A 218 13.03 0.46 16.78
N SER A 219 13.61 -0.25 15.81
CA SER A 219 14.97 -0.81 15.95
C SER A 219 16.07 0.26 16.02
N ASN A 220 15.99 1.32 15.22
CA ASN A 220 16.97 2.40 15.26
C ASN A 220 16.51 3.45 16.27
N LYS A 221 17.32 3.67 17.31
CA LYS A 221 17.01 4.63 18.37
C LYS A 221 18.07 5.71 18.39
N HIS A 222 17.62 6.94 18.60
CA HIS A 222 18.50 8.06 18.86
C HIS A 222 19.16 7.87 20.21
N VAL A 223 20.47 8.12 20.32
CA VAL A 223 21.26 7.81 21.53
C VAL A 223 20.65 8.41 22.81
N PRO A 224 20.35 9.72 22.89
CA PRO A 224 19.63 10.30 24.03
C PRO A 224 18.30 9.60 24.40
N PHE A 225 17.57 9.09 23.41
CA PHE A 225 16.31 8.38 23.65
C PHE A 225 16.57 6.97 24.21
N GLU A 226 17.53 6.24 23.65
CA GLU A 226 17.94 4.92 24.14
C GLU A 226 18.49 4.97 25.57
N ASP A 227 19.24 6.03 25.89
CA ASP A 227 19.80 6.27 27.23
C ASP A 227 18.80 6.85 28.23
N HIS A 228 17.56 7.12 27.80
CA HIS A 228 16.52 7.82 28.57
C HIS A 228 16.94 9.22 29.07
N ASP A 229 17.90 9.88 28.41
CA ASP A 229 18.25 11.27 28.68
C ASP A 229 17.33 12.23 27.90
N CYS A 230 16.05 12.23 28.28
CA CYS A 230 15.06 13.14 27.71
C CYS A 230 15.45 14.61 27.95
N SER A 231 16.18 14.86 29.04
CA SER A 231 16.62 16.18 29.44
C SER A 231 17.70 16.76 28.53
N ALA A 232 18.30 15.97 27.63
CA ALA A 232 19.18 16.51 26.59
C ALA A 232 18.43 17.50 25.69
N CYS A 233 17.26 17.12 25.19
CA CYS A 233 16.48 17.88 24.20
C CYS A 233 15.24 18.57 24.78
N HIS A 234 14.59 17.93 25.76
CA HIS A 234 13.33 18.42 26.33
C HIS A 234 13.54 19.24 27.60
N GLY A 235 12.63 20.18 27.82
CA GLY A 235 12.48 20.93 29.06
C GLY A 235 11.69 20.16 30.12
N GLN A 236 11.11 20.89 31.07
CA GLN A 236 10.27 20.29 32.11
C GLN A 236 8.90 19.88 31.57
N ALA A 237 8.40 18.75 32.07
CA ALA A 237 7.03 18.31 31.87
C ALA A 237 6.05 19.41 32.27
N LYS A 238 5.08 19.70 31.41
CA LYS A 238 3.96 20.58 31.76
C LYS A 238 2.87 19.78 32.49
N PRO A 239 2.02 20.46 33.30
CA PRO A 239 0.90 19.81 33.99
C PRO A 239 -0.11 19.10 33.07
N ASP A 240 -0.14 19.46 31.79
CA ASP A 240 -0.97 18.84 30.75
C ASP A 240 -0.36 17.55 30.17
N GLY A 241 0.77 17.08 30.70
CA GLY A 241 1.47 15.88 30.24
C GLY A 241 2.37 16.10 29.02
N SER A 242 2.45 17.33 28.49
CA SER A 242 3.36 17.65 27.38
C SER A 242 4.81 17.84 27.83
N TYR A 243 5.74 17.41 26.97
CA TYR A 243 7.18 17.53 27.16
C TYR A 243 7.76 18.43 26.06
N PRO A 244 7.78 19.77 26.24
CA PRO A 244 8.26 20.68 25.21
C PRO A 244 9.78 20.55 25.01
N LEU A 245 10.25 20.83 23.81
CA LEU A 245 11.68 21.03 23.56
C LEU A 245 12.20 22.28 24.28
N LYS A 246 13.51 22.29 24.60
CA LYS A 246 14.16 23.45 25.24
C LYS A 246 14.24 24.69 24.36
N ALA A 247 14.27 24.49 23.05
CA ALA A 247 14.31 25.51 22.02
C ALA A 247 13.60 25.02 20.75
N ALA A 248 13.66 25.78 19.67
CA ALA A 248 13.18 25.32 18.35
C ALA A 248 13.95 24.07 17.91
N VAL A 249 13.30 23.18 17.14
CA VAL A 249 13.85 21.89 16.69
C VAL A 249 15.26 22.07 16.11
N GLN A 250 15.41 22.99 15.14
CA GLN A 250 16.70 23.25 14.49
C GLN A 250 17.80 23.62 15.50
N THR A 251 17.48 24.47 16.48
CA THR A 251 18.44 24.90 17.51
C THR A 251 18.88 23.71 18.37
N VAL A 252 17.92 22.94 18.89
CA VAL A 252 18.22 21.79 19.75
C VAL A 252 19.08 20.75 19.02
N CYS A 253 18.73 20.43 17.77
CA CYS A 253 19.50 19.45 16.98
C CYS A 253 20.90 19.97 16.64
N SER A 254 21.03 21.24 16.26
CA SER A 254 22.29 21.83 15.79
C SER A 254 23.31 22.07 16.90
N GLU A 255 22.91 22.01 18.17
CA GLU A 255 23.84 21.99 19.32
C GLU A 255 24.75 20.76 19.30
N CYS A 256 24.33 19.66 18.65
CA CYS A 256 25.12 18.42 18.52
C CYS A 256 25.38 18.02 17.05
N HIS A 257 24.51 18.40 16.11
CA HIS A 257 24.60 18.07 14.68
C HIS A 257 24.98 19.30 13.85
N ASP A 258 26.06 19.98 14.22
CA ASP A 258 26.52 21.22 13.59
C ASP A 258 26.93 21.03 12.12
N ASP A 259 27.43 19.85 11.77
CA ASP A 259 27.77 19.50 10.39
C ASP A 259 26.55 19.51 9.47
N GLU A 260 25.42 18.94 9.90
CA GLU A 260 24.18 18.98 9.10
C GLU A 260 23.63 20.40 9.00
N ALA A 261 23.75 21.19 10.07
CA ALA A 261 23.35 22.60 10.06
C ALA A 261 24.12 23.41 8.99
N LYS A 262 25.39 23.07 8.71
CA LYS A 262 26.19 23.71 7.65
C LYS A 262 25.63 23.42 6.25
N HIS A 263 24.96 22.28 6.03
CA HIS A 263 24.34 21.97 4.74
C HIS A 263 23.18 22.90 4.43
N PHE A 264 22.37 23.25 5.43
CA PHE A 264 21.28 24.24 5.31
C PHE A 264 21.78 25.67 5.15
N ALA A 265 23.08 25.94 5.31
CA ALA A 265 23.68 27.24 5.03
C ALA A 265 24.22 27.37 3.58
N LYS A 266 24.14 26.30 2.78
CA LYS A 266 24.60 26.32 1.37
C LYS A 266 23.65 27.13 0.49
N PHE A 267 24.08 27.39 -0.75
CA PHE A 267 23.38 28.23 -1.72
C PHE A 267 21.92 27.82 -1.98
N MET A 268 21.66 26.51 -2.07
CA MET A 268 20.31 25.93 -2.22
C MET A 268 19.98 25.08 -0.99
N PRO A 269 19.48 25.66 0.11
CA PRO A 269 19.04 24.89 1.26
C PRO A 269 17.68 24.24 0.97
N HIS A 270 17.48 23.03 1.48
CA HIS A 270 16.17 22.40 1.41
C HIS A 270 15.29 22.99 2.52
N GLY A 271 14.59 24.08 2.18
CA GLY A 271 13.81 24.88 3.11
C GLY A 271 12.37 24.42 3.19
N ALA A 272 12.09 23.46 4.05
CA ALA A 272 10.75 23.28 4.58
C ALA A 272 10.69 24.07 5.90
N ASP A 273 10.28 25.34 5.77
CA ASP A 273 9.77 26.29 6.79
C ASP A 273 10.49 26.45 8.15
N ASP A 274 10.48 27.69 8.62
CA ASP A 274 11.36 28.33 9.59
C ASP A 274 11.27 27.82 11.05
N GLN A 275 10.57 26.71 11.32
CA GLN A 275 10.45 26.16 12.68
C GLN A 275 10.64 24.64 12.83
N ASN A 276 10.50 23.80 11.79
CA ASN A 276 10.41 22.33 11.93
C ASN A 276 11.12 21.48 10.84
N SER A 277 12.19 21.97 10.21
CA SER A 277 12.81 21.30 9.05
C SER A 277 13.23 19.84 9.28
N CYS A 278 13.82 19.52 10.43
CA CYS A 278 14.37 18.18 10.68
C CYS A 278 13.28 17.13 10.91
N GLU A 279 12.24 17.46 11.70
CA GLU A 279 11.21 16.50 12.12
C GLU A 279 10.19 16.15 11.03
N MET A 280 10.18 16.89 9.92
CA MET A 280 9.40 16.52 8.74
C MET A 280 9.98 15.32 7.99
N CYS A 281 11.25 15.04 8.20
CA CYS A 281 11.98 13.97 7.53
C CYS A 281 12.47 12.92 8.52
N HIS A 282 12.83 13.33 9.74
CA HIS A 282 13.43 12.51 10.77
C HIS A 282 12.53 12.39 12.00
N ASN A 283 12.64 11.28 12.71
CA ASN A 283 12.13 11.11 14.06
C ASN A 283 13.28 11.27 15.05
N GLY A 284 13.25 12.30 15.90
CA GLY A 284 14.32 12.54 16.89
C GLY A 284 14.43 11.49 18.00
N HIS A 285 13.53 10.50 18.05
CA HIS A 285 13.52 9.45 19.07
C HIS A 285 13.90 8.09 18.48
N ALA A 286 13.09 7.55 17.56
CA ALA A 286 13.32 6.22 17.02
C ALA A 286 12.65 6.03 15.64
N SER A 287 13.19 5.13 14.82
CA SER A 287 12.63 4.77 13.52
C SER A 287 12.99 3.34 13.12
N ASP A 288 12.15 2.72 12.29
CA ASP A 288 12.47 1.48 11.58
C ASP A 288 13.46 1.72 10.42
N GLN A 289 13.69 2.98 10.04
CA GLN A 289 14.62 3.39 9.01
C GLN A 289 15.97 3.84 9.55
N ASN A 290 17.02 3.64 8.75
CA ASN A 290 18.35 4.18 9.00
C ASN A 290 18.32 5.72 9.06
N SER A 291 19.26 6.30 9.81
CA SER A 291 19.33 7.77 10.02
C SER A 291 18.03 8.37 10.57
N LEU A 292 17.20 7.55 11.21
CA LEU A 292 15.96 7.94 11.84
C LEU A 292 14.92 8.59 10.90
N LEU A 293 14.87 8.21 9.62
CA LEU A 293 13.88 8.75 8.68
C LEU A 293 12.45 8.33 9.06
N LEU A 294 11.44 9.18 8.81
CA LEU A 294 10.02 8.85 9.09
C LEU A 294 9.44 7.74 8.21
N SER A 295 10.06 7.47 7.07
CA SER A 295 9.71 6.40 6.13
C SER A 295 10.90 6.13 5.21
N SER A 296 10.83 5.07 4.40
CA SER A 296 11.86 4.80 3.39
C SER A 296 12.16 6.06 2.57
N GLN A 297 13.43 6.25 2.19
CA GLN A 297 13.86 7.47 1.49
C GLN A 297 12.98 7.79 0.27
N LYS A 298 12.66 6.78 -0.55
CA LYS A 298 11.77 6.93 -1.70
C LYS A 298 10.41 7.51 -1.28
N ASN A 299 9.75 6.87 -0.31
CA ASN A 299 8.41 7.28 0.13
C ASN A 299 8.43 8.62 0.86
N LEU A 300 9.53 8.97 1.52
CA LEU A 300 9.67 10.24 2.21
C LEU A 300 9.70 11.41 1.21
N CYS A 301 10.51 11.30 0.16
CA CYS A 301 10.67 12.36 -0.83
C CYS A 301 9.36 12.62 -1.60
N VAL A 302 8.71 11.55 -2.07
CA VAL A 302 7.53 11.67 -2.96
C VAL A 302 6.24 12.11 -2.25
N LYS A 303 6.25 12.20 -0.91
CA LYS A 303 5.16 12.83 -0.16
C LYS A 303 5.00 14.32 -0.48
N CYS A 304 6.08 14.98 -0.86
CA CYS A 304 6.08 16.40 -1.21
C CYS A 304 6.55 16.67 -2.65
N HIS A 305 7.44 15.83 -3.18
CA HIS A 305 7.94 15.93 -4.55
C HIS A 305 7.09 15.09 -5.50
N ASP A 306 6.64 15.68 -6.60
CA ASP A 306 5.73 15.03 -7.55
C ASP A 306 6.37 13.77 -8.18
N PRO A 307 5.77 12.57 -8.00
CA PRO A 307 6.25 11.34 -8.60
C PRO A 307 6.12 11.29 -10.13
N SER A 308 5.43 12.25 -10.76
CA SER A 308 5.38 12.42 -12.22
C SER A 308 6.76 12.65 -12.86
N HIS A 309 7.76 13.03 -12.05
CA HIS A 309 9.18 12.97 -12.39
C HIS A 309 9.79 11.57 -12.09
N GLY A 310 9.03 10.51 -12.36
CA GLY A 310 9.49 9.14 -12.68
C GLY A 310 10.21 8.30 -11.61
N VAL A 311 9.70 8.30 -10.38
CA VAL A 311 10.09 7.25 -9.41
C VAL A 311 9.24 5.96 -9.55
N GLU A 312 8.15 6.00 -10.32
CA GLU A 312 7.26 4.85 -10.56
C GLU A 312 7.09 4.46 -12.04
N THR A 313 7.33 5.35 -13.00
CA THR A 313 7.02 5.08 -14.41
C THR A 313 8.12 4.37 -15.20
N VAL A 314 9.36 4.29 -14.71
CA VAL A 314 10.44 3.67 -15.49
C VAL A 314 10.92 2.39 -14.81
N GLY A 315 10.20 1.29 -15.04
CA GLY A 315 10.59 -0.06 -14.61
C GLY A 315 11.97 -0.51 -15.10
N ASN A 316 12.62 0.27 -15.97
CA ASN A 316 13.94 -0.01 -16.55
C ASN A 316 15.01 1.06 -16.24
N ASN A 317 14.77 2.06 -15.39
CA ASN A 317 15.79 3.06 -15.11
C ASN A 317 16.88 2.47 -14.19
N PRO A 318 18.13 2.29 -14.67
CA PRO A 318 19.21 1.68 -13.91
C PRO A 318 19.66 2.50 -12.70
N HIS A 319 19.23 3.76 -12.57
CA HIS A 319 19.55 4.62 -11.43
C HIS A 319 18.60 4.42 -10.24
N THR A 320 17.42 3.82 -10.43
CA THR A 320 16.46 3.53 -9.35
C THR A 320 16.98 2.54 -8.31
N LYS A 321 18.06 1.81 -8.63
CA LYS A 321 18.77 0.93 -7.69
C LYS A 321 19.63 1.68 -6.67
N TYR A 322 19.89 2.96 -6.88
CA TYR A 322 20.70 3.77 -5.97
C TYR A 322 19.79 4.62 -5.07
N ALA A 323 20.24 4.88 -3.84
CA ALA A 323 19.64 5.87 -2.97
C ALA A 323 19.66 7.25 -3.64
N CYS A 324 18.59 8.03 -3.51
CA CYS A 324 18.49 9.41 -4.02
C CYS A 324 19.65 10.27 -3.50
N THR A 325 20.06 10.04 -2.25
CA THR A 325 21.18 10.74 -1.60
C THR A 325 22.55 10.44 -2.20
N LYS A 326 22.65 9.49 -3.12
CA LYS A 326 23.88 9.26 -3.88
C LYS A 326 24.19 10.44 -4.80
N CYS A 327 23.13 11.07 -5.32
CA CYS A 327 23.23 12.19 -6.25
C CYS A 327 22.77 13.51 -5.64
N HIS A 328 21.81 13.47 -4.71
CA HIS A 328 21.22 14.66 -4.10
C HIS A 328 21.64 14.84 -2.63
N ASP A 329 21.82 16.09 -2.22
CA ASP A 329 21.96 16.51 -0.84
C ASP A 329 20.61 17.05 -0.36
N PRO A 330 19.84 16.28 0.42
CA PRO A 330 18.48 16.65 0.81
C PRO A 330 18.45 17.76 1.86
N HIS A 331 19.58 18.16 2.45
CA HIS A 331 19.65 19.27 3.42
C HIS A 331 20.05 20.57 2.74
N GLY A 332 20.90 20.49 1.72
CA GLY A 332 21.19 21.62 0.86
C GLY A 332 22.46 21.42 0.05
N SER A 333 22.53 22.06 -1.12
CA SER A 333 23.69 21.96 -2.00
C SER A 333 24.20 23.32 -2.49
N ALA A 334 25.48 23.35 -2.86
CA ALA A 334 26.03 24.43 -3.66
C ALA A 334 25.63 24.34 -5.15
N ASN A 335 25.17 23.18 -5.60
CA ASN A 335 24.81 22.92 -7.00
C ASN A 335 23.29 22.97 -7.19
N ALA A 336 22.85 23.43 -8.36
CA ALA A 336 21.44 23.42 -8.75
C ALA A 336 20.87 22.00 -8.71
N GLY A 337 19.56 21.88 -8.41
CA GLY A 337 18.89 20.58 -8.28
C GLY A 337 19.36 19.75 -7.08
N TYR A 338 19.96 20.39 -6.07
CA TYR A 338 20.47 19.74 -4.86
C TYR A 338 21.58 18.72 -5.13
N LEU A 339 22.32 18.79 -6.24
CA LEU A 339 23.30 17.77 -6.58
C LEU A 339 24.51 17.80 -5.65
N THR A 340 25.01 16.66 -5.19
CA THR A 340 26.18 16.58 -4.29
C THR A 340 27.46 17.12 -4.95
N LYS A 341 27.51 17.16 -6.28
CA LYS A 341 28.61 17.65 -7.11
C LYS A 341 28.11 18.37 -8.35
N PRO A 342 28.95 19.15 -9.05
CA PRO A 342 28.63 19.66 -10.37
C PRO A 342 28.19 18.52 -11.30
N PRO A 343 27.16 18.70 -12.15
CA PRO A 343 26.54 17.61 -12.91
C PRO A 343 27.54 16.74 -13.68
N LEU A 344 28.49 17.36 -14.39
CA LEU A 344 29.48 16.63 -15.16
C LEU A 344 30.39 15.78 -14.26
N GLU A 345 30.91 16.37 -13.17
CA GLU A 345 31.77 15.66 -12.21
C GLU A 345 31.03 14.48 -11.57
N LEU A 346 29.77 14.68 -11.20
CA LEU A 346 28.93 13.64 -10.61
C LEU A 346 28.75 12.44 -11.56
N CYS A 347 28.40 12.70 -12.82
CA CYS A 347 28.11 11.64 -13.78
C CYS A 347 29.37 10.83 -14.12
N VAL A 348 30.54 11.49 -14.26
CA VAL A 348 31.78 10.79 -14.64
C VAL A 348 32.37 9.93 -13.53
N GLU A 349 31.84 9.96 -12.31
CA GLU A 349 32.24 8.98 -11.28
C GLU A 349 31.90 7.55 -11.70
N CYS A 350 30.84 7.37 -12.48
CA CYS A 350 30.41 6.06 -12.99
C CYS A 350 30.48 5.98 -14.53
N HIS A 351 30.21 7.07 -15.24
CA HIS A 351 30.11 7.11 -16.72
C HIS A 351 31.37 7.64 -17.42
N GLN A 352 32.54 7.16 -16.97
CA GLN A 352 33.82 7.60 -17.54
C GLN A 352 33.99 7.23 -19.01
N HIS A 353 33.41 6.10 -19.45
CA HIS A 353 33.53 5.64 -20.82
C HIS A 353 32.70 6.54 -21.76
N GLU A 354 31.46 6.81 -21.37
CA GLU A 354 30.53 7.64 -22.11
C GLU A 354 31.06 9.07 -22.24
N HIS A 355 31.66 9.60 -21.17
CA HIS A 355 32.32 10.91 -21.20
C HIS A 355 33.46 11.01 -22.23
N ARG A 356 34.18 9.90 -22.48
CA ARG A 356 35.29 9.86 -23.46
C ARG A 356 34.81 9.65 -24.89
N SER A 357 33.60 9.15 -25.09
CA SER A 357 33.07 8.70 -26.39
C SER A 357 31.90 9.54 -26.91
N ALA A 358 31.35 10.45 -26.11
CA ALA A 358 30.17 11.24 -26.45
C ALA A 358 30.47 12.48 -27.32
N HIS A 359 29.39 13.06 -27.86
CA HIS A 359 29.35 14.42 -28.42
C HIS A 359 30.09 15.42 -27.50
N PRO A 360 30.71 16.50 -28.03
CA PRO A 360 31.39 17.49 -27.20
C PRO A 360 30.52 17.96 -26.02
N ILE A 361 31.03 17.82 -24.79
CA ILE A 361 30.37 18.20 -23.53
C ILE A 361 31.37 18.90 -22.60
N GLY A 362 30.86 19.66 -21.64
CA GLY A 362 31.61 20.45 -20.66
C GLY A 362 31.59 21.94 -20.93
N ASP A 363 32.21 22.71 -20.04
CA ASP A 363 32.04 24.18 -19.93
C ASP A 363 32.43 24.98 -21.17
N LYS A 364 33.19 24.37 -22.10
CA LYS A 364 33.59 25.01 -23.37
C LYS A 364 32.51 24.96 -24.44
N PHE A 365 31.47 24.15 -24.25
CA PHE A 365 30.40 23.94 -25.21
C PHE A 365 29.09 24.42 -24.61
N THR A 366 28.31 25.19 -25.37
CA THR A 366 27.04 25.73 -24.91
C THR A 366 25.89 24.87 -25.40
N ASP A 367 24.99 24.50 -24.50
CA ASP A 367 23.71 23.90 -24.82
C ASP A 367 22.80 24.98 -25.44
N PRO A 368 22.39 24.84 -26.72
CA PRO A 368 21.56 25.84 -27.39
C PRO A 368 20.13 25.91 -26.85
N ILE A 369 19.68 24.91 -26.07
CA ILE A 369 18.35 24.86 -25.45
C ILE A 369 18.34 25.63 -24.14
N THR A 370 19.33 25.36 -23.28
CA THR A 370 19.38 25.93 -21.92
C THR A 370 20.24 27.18 -21.82
N GLY A 371 21.13 27.42 -22.80
CA GLY A 371 22.12 28.51 -22.79
C GLY A 371 23.29 28.30 -21.84
N GLY A 372 23.28 27.22 -21.05
CA GLY A 372 24.36 26.84 -20.13
C GLY A 372 25.39 25.91 -20.77
N PRO A 373 26.34 25.37 -19.98
CA PRO A 373 27.25 24.31 -20.44
C PRO A 373 26.50 23.08 -20.96
N LEU A 374 26.94 22.55 -22.11
CA LEU A 374 26.42 21.31 -22.67
C LEU A 374 26.87 20.13 -21.81
N GLY A 375 25.92 19.48 -21.15
CA GLY A 375 26.18 18.42 -20.17
C GLY A 375 25.36 17.16 -20.42
N CYS A 376 25.53 16.16 -19.54
CA CYS A 376 24.82 14.88 -19.64
C CYS A 376 23.30 15.07 -19.63
N THR A 377 22.79 15.98 -18.79
CA THR A 377 21.35 16.27 -18.64
C THR A 377 20.77 17.11 -19.79
N SER A 378 21.61 17.61 -20.72
CA SER A 378 21.12 18.21 -21.96
C SER A 378 20.51 17.17 -22.90
N CYS A 379 20.97 15.92 -22.78
CA CYS A 379 20.52 14.79 -23.59
C CYS A 379 19.78 13.72 -22.78
N HIS A 380 20.01 13.63 -21.47
CA HIS A 380 19.43 12.60 -20.60
C HIS A 380 18.45 13.15 -19.56
N ASP A 381 17.32 12.49 -19.40
CA ASP A 381 16.39 12.66 -18.29
C ASP A 381 16.51 11.45 -17.37
N LEU A 382 17.19 11.67 -16.24
CA LEU A 382 17.53 10.63 -15.28
C LEU A 382 16.32 10.13 -14.48
N HIS A 383 15.16 10.75 -14.65
CA HIS A 383 14.01 10.58 -13.80
C HIS A 383 12.79 10.09 -14.58
N SER A 384 12.43 10.69 -15.71
CA SER A 384 11.08 10.48 -16.30
C SER A 384 10.97 9.88 -17.70
N TRP A 385 12.07 9.67 -18.46
CA TRP A 385 11.92 9.33 -19.88
C TRP A 385 12.03 7.82 -20.21
N GLU A 386 11.05 7.31 -20.96
CA GLU A 386 10.92 5.89 -21.37
C GLU A 386 11.82 5.47 -22.55
N GLY A 387 12.46 6.42 -23.23
CA GLY A 387 13.35 6.13 -24.37
C GLY A 387 14.69 5.54 -23.93
N GLU A 388 15.18 4.51 -24.61
CA GLU A 388 16.51 3.93 -24.37
C GLU A 388 17.63 4.85 -24.92
N PRO A 389 18.69 5.20 -24.16
CA PRO A 389 18.92 5.07 -22.72
C PRO A 389 18.64 6.41 -21.99
N LEU A 390 17.41 6.60 -21.50
CA LEU A 390 16.93 7.77 -20.76
C LEU A 390 17.12 9.10 -21.50
N LEU A 391 16.97 9.12 -22.83
CA LEU A 391 17.18 10.33 -23.63
C LEU A 391 16.00 11.29 -23.52
N VAL A 392 16.22 12.59 -23.45
CA VAL A 392 15.14 13.62 -23.38
C VAL A 392 14.25 13.68 -24.64
N ALA A 393 14.58 12.93 -25.69
CA ALA A 393 13.86 12.77 -26.96
C ALA A 393 14.32 11.48 -27.64
N SER A 394 13.66 11.03 -28.71
CA SER A 394 14.11 9.84 -29.45
C SER A 394 15.52 10.06 -30.03
N GLY A 395 16.37 9.05 -29.88
CA GLY A 395 17.80 9.09 -30.27
C GLY A 395 18.08 9.07 -31.77
N ASP A 396 17.07 9.27 -32.60
CA ASP A 396 17.16 9.33 -34.05
C ASP A 396 17.37 10.79 -34.52
N ARG A 397 16.34 11.41 -35.10
CA ARG A 397 16.36 12.78 -35.56
C ARG A 397 15.95 13.75 -34.47
N ASP A 398 15.02 13.36 -33.60
CA ASP A 398 14.35 14.31 -32.72
C ASP A 398 15.29 14.89 -31.67
N LEU A 399 16.19 14.09 -31.11
CA LEU A 399 17.25 14.58 -30.23
C LEU A 399 18.19 15.55 -30.96
N CYS A 400 18.62 15.21 -32.18
CA CYS A 400 19.58 16.01 -32.95
C CYS A 400 19.00 17.38 -33.33
N VAL A 401 17.75 17.41 -33.80
CA VAL A 401 17.11 18.66 -34.22
C VAL A 401 16.83 19.58 -33.05
N ARG A 402 16.77 19.12 -31.79
CA ARG A 402 16.63 20.03 -30.64
C ARG A 402 17.76 21.06 -30.55
N CYS A 403 18.96 20.70 -31.02
CA CYS A 403 20.14 21.55 -30.96
C CYS A 403 20.62 22.06 -32.32
N HIS A 404 20.05 21.53 -33.42
CA HIS A 404 20.47 21.82 -34.80
C HIS A 404 19.33 22.29 -35.71
N ARG A 405 18.27 22.91 -35.17
CA ARG A 405 17.08 23.36 -35.95
C ARG A 405 17.42 24.26 -37.15
N ASP A 406 18.48 25.06 -37.02
CA ASP A 406 18.86 26.09 -37.99
C ASP A 406 20.14 25.75 -38.78
N LYS A 407 20.56 24.47 -38.81
CA LYS A 407 21.77 24.01 -39.52
C LYS A 407 21.49 23.10 -40.70
#